data_AF-A0A969C9Z4-F1
#
_entry.id   AF-A0A969C9Z4-F1
#
_cell.length_a   1.000
_cell.length_b   1.000
_cell.length_c   1.000
_cell.angle_alpha   90.00
_cell.angle_beta   90.00
_cell.angle_gamma   90.00
#
_symmetry.space_group_name_H-M   'P 1'
#
loop_
_entity.id
_entity.type
_entity.pdbx_description
1 polymer ?
#
loop_
_entity_poly.entity_id
_entity_poly.type
_entity_poly.pdbx_seq_one_letter_code
_entity_poly.pdbx_strand_id
1 'polypeptide(L)'
;MIAGSLCHDQLNEAWQIEAFGAGSQMEQLPRFYLIEKYVYASGCNLAFRRSVYDKLGPIDESIRYVWDMEFCWKAQDLGIAMVFVPEMAIQYRLPTKLPKIYNRVRLWCIETAELQRRYQGRNSAIALLKLNYWTLKYSALSAFCWLRYSMGGSKAKLAQSLHELGGCVGRFQGTFYLSRV
;
A
#
# COMPACT_ATOMS: atom_id res chain seq x y z
N MET A 1 -17.54 7.39 7.64
CA MET A 1 -16.90 6.08 7.90
C MET A 1 -15.89 6.27 9.02
N ILE A 2 -15.56 5.23 9.76
CA ILE A 2 -14.68 5.28 10.92
C ILE A 2 -13.53 4.31 10.69
N ALA A 3 -12.31 4.73 11.01
CA ALA A 3 -11.14 3.87 11.02
C ALA A 3 -10.35 4.08 12.31
N GLY A 4 -9.60 3.07 12.70
CA GLY A 4 -8.80 3.11 13.91
C GLY A 4 -7.31 2.90 13.68
N SER A 5 -6.53 2.89 14.76
CA SER A 5 -5.08 2.70 14.70
C SER A 5 -4.71 1.29 14.23
N LEU A 6 -3.70 1.19 13.37
CA LEU A 6 -3.01 -0.06 13.00
C LEU A 6 -1.63 -0.10 13.63
N CYS A 7 -1.48 -0.89 14.69
CA CYS A 7 -0.24 -1.02 15.44
C CYS A 7 0.57 -2.23 14.96
N HIS A 8 1.90 -2.13 15.01
CA HIS A 8 2.82 -3.22 14.63
C HIS A 8 3.64 -3.78 15.81
N ASP A 9 3.48 -3.26 17.01
CA ASP A 9 4.43 -3.43 18.11
C ASP A 9 4.27 -4.73 18.90
N GLN A 10 3.10 -5.39 18.87
CA GLN A 10 2.85 -6.58 19.70
C GLN A 10 2.92 -7.92 18.96
N LEU A 11 2.67 -7.95 17.64
CA LEU A 11 2.53 -9.19 16.86
C LEU A 11 3.69 -9.47 15.88
N ASN A 12 4.74 -8.65 15.90
CA ASN A 12 5.81 -8.69 14.92
C ASN A 12 7.19 -8.81 15.57
N GLU A 13 8.10 -9.47 14.88
CA GLU A 13 9.50 -9.60 15.30
C GLU A 13 10.22 -8.24 15.21
N ALA A 14 11.26 -8.04 16.03
CA ALA A 14 12.00 -6.79 16.10
C ALA A 14 12.50 -6.29 14.72
N TRP A 15 12.96 -7.19 13.84
CA TRP A 15 13.41 -6.81 12.50
C TRP A 15 12.28 -6.31 11.60
N GLN A 16 11.02 -6.74 11.84
CA GLN A 16 9.87 -6.26 11.07
C GLN A 16 9.50 -4.84 11.52
N ILE A 17 9.54 -4.58 12.83
CA ILE A 17 9.33 -3.25 13.40
C ILE A 17 10.44 -2.30 12.93
N GLU A 18 11.70 -2.74 12.94
CA GLU A 18 12.84 -1.98 12.38
C GLU A 18 12.63 -1.65 10.90
N ALA A 19 12.15 -2.61 10.10
CA ALA A 19 11.99 -2.44 8.65
C ALA A 19 10.82 -1.53 8.26
N PHE A 20 9.70 -1.61 8.98
CA PHE A 20 8.42 -1.01 8.55
C PHE A 20 7.86 0.04 9.52
N GLY A 21 8.50 0.23 10.67
CA GLY A 21 8.04 1.12 11.73
C GLY A 21 6.64 0.75 12.21
N ALA A 22 5.94 1.76 12.73
CA ALA A 22 4.63 1.58 13.32
C ALA A 22 3.46 1.52 12.32
N GLY A 23 3.72 1.71 11.02
CA GLY A 23 2.71 1.67 9.96
C GLY A 23 2.09 3.04 9.65
N SER A 24 1.48 3.16 8.47
CA SER A 24 0.97 4.44 7.94
C SER A 24 -0.39 4.87 8.51
N GLN A 25 -1.10 3.98 9.22
CA GLN A 25 -2.39 4.24 9.88
C GLN A 25 -2.28 4.12 11.40
N MET A 26 -1.12 4.44 11.99
CA MET A 26 -0.95 4.39 13.44
C MET A 26 -1.62 5.60 14.12
N GLU A 27 -1.36 6.80 13.62
CA GLU A 27 -1.74 8.06 14.30
C GLU A 27 -2.77 8.87 13.51
N GLN A 28 -2.98 8.54 12.23
CA GLN A 28 -3.87 9.26 11.33
C GLN A 28 -4.32 8.39 10.16
N LEU A 29 -5.29 8.87 9.40
CA LEU A 29 -5.64 8.27 8.12
C LEU A 29 -4.51 8.54 7.10
N PRO A 30 -3.97 7.50 6.43
CA PRO A 30 -2.96 7.70 5.41
C PRO A 30 -3.52 8.43 4.18
N ARG A 31 -2.63 9.15 3.51
CA ARG A 31 -2.86 9.69 2.16
C ARG A 31 -2.06 8.86 1.16
N PHE A 32 -2.62 8.72 -0.03
CA PHE A 32 -1.84 8.16 -1.13
C PHE A 32 -1.10 9.30 -1.82
N TYR A 33 0.23 9.22 -1.86
CA TYR A 33 1.10 10.32 -2.30
C TYR A 33 0.86 10.79 -3.74
N LEU A 34 0.26 9.96 -4.61
CA LEU A 34 -0.09 10.38 -5.97
C LEU A 34 -1.46 11.07 -6.01
N ILE A 35 -2.37 10.76 -5.08
CA ILE A 35 -3.73 11.30 -5.03
C ILE A 35 -3.98 11.91 -3.65
N GLU A 36 -3.35 13.06 -3.40
CA GLU A 36 -3.30 13.70 -2.08
C GLU A 36 -4.66 14.20 -1.58
N LYS A 37 -5.60 14.44 -2.51
CA LYS A 37 -6.97 14.90 -2.21
C LYS A 37 -7.68 13.96 -1.22
N TYR A 38 -7.47 12.65 -1.35
CA TYR A 38 -8.18 11.67 -0.56
C TYR A 38 -7.32 11.06 0.53
N VAL A 39 -7.97 10.78 1.66
CA VAL A 39 -7.43 9.86 2.67
C VAL A 39 -8.00 8.46 2.45
N TYR A 40 -7.41 7.44 3.04
CA TYR A 40 -7.98 6.09 3.04
C TYR A 40 -7.76 5.41 4.38
N ALA A 41 -8.46 4.30 4.58
CA ALA A 41 -8.24 3.40 5.70
C ALA A 41 -8.05 1.98 5.18
N SER A 42 -7.26 1.18 5.89
CA SER A 42 -7.12 -0.24 5.62
C SER A 42 -8.39 -0.98 5.99
N GLY A 43 -8.81 -1.90 5.12
CA GLY A 43 -9.99 -2.73 5.30
C GLY A 43 -9.95 -3.61 6.55
N CYS A 44 -8.78 -3.82 7.15
CA CYS A 44 -8.66 -4.56 8.41
C CYS A 44 -9.04 -3.74 9.66
N ASN A 45 -9.08 -2.40 9.58
CA ASN A 45 -9.55 -1.54 10.68
C ASN A 45 -10.42 -0.39 10.17
N LEU A 46 -11.44 -0.75 9.40
CA LEU A 46 -12.40 0.16 8.77
C LEU A 46 -13.83 -0.29 9.08
N ALA A 47 -14.64 0.64 9.57
CA ALA A 47 -16.04 0.43 9.87
C ALA A 47 -16.93 1.46 9.16
N PHE A 48 -18.08 1.01 8.69
CA PHE A 48 -19.09 1.87 8.09
C PHE A 48 -20.48 1.28 8.32
N ARG A 49 -21.50 2.15 8.28
CA ARG A 49 -22.90 1.72 8.40
C ARG A 49 -23.34 1.05 7.11
N ARG A 50 -24.30 0.12 7.20
CA ARG A 50 -24.92 -0.50 6.02
C ARG A 50 -25.43 0.53 5.01
N SER A 51 -26.02 1.64 5.48
CA SER A 51 -26.47 2.73 4.61
C SER A 51 -25.37 3.38 3.77
N VAL A 52 -24.10 3.34 4.22
CA VAL A 52 -22.95 3.80 3.41
C VAL A 52 -22.72 2.84 2.24
N TYR A 53 -22.78 1.53 2.49
CA TYR A 53 -22.68 0.52 1.43
C TYR A 53 -23.83 0.64 0.43
N ASP A 54 -25.06 0.79 0.90
CA ASP A 54 -26.22 0.95 0.01
C ASP A 54 -26.11 2.21 -0.87
N LYS A 55 -25.48 3.26 -0.36
CA LYS A 55 -25.22 4.51 -1.11
C LYS A 55 -24.06 4.39 -2.10
N LEU A 56 -22.99 3.67 -1.75
CA LEU A 56 -21.80 3.52 -2.60
C LEU A 56 -21.94 2.42 -3.64
N GLY A 57 -22.79 1.43 -3.37
CA GLY A 57 -22.87 0.21 -4.14
C GLY A 57 -21.81 -0.82 -3.74
N PRO A 58 -21.75 -1.93 -4.49
CA PRO A 58 -20.83 -3.02 -4.21
C PRO A 58 -19.37 -2.60 -4.35
N ILE A 59 -18.50 -3.31 -3.63
CA ILE A 59 -17.04 -3.21 -3.81
C ILE A 59 -16.71 -3.70 -5.23
N ASP A 60 -15.87 -2.95 -5.94
CA ASP A 60 -15.41 -3.34 -7.27
C ASP A 60 -14.43 -4.51 -7.15
N GLU A 61 -14.88 -5.72 -7.50
CA GLU A 61 -14.08 -6.94 -7.41
C GLU A 61 -12.90 -6.97 -8.40
N SER A 62 -12.84 -6.06 -9.37
CA SER A 62 -11.67 -5.91 -10.24
C SER A 62 -10.46 -5.33 -9.51
N ILE A 63 -10.68 -4.67 -8.36
CA ILE A 63 -9.64 -4.15 -7.48
C ILE A 63 -9.63 -5.00 -6.22
N ARG A 64 -8.63 -5.86 -6.05
CA ARG A 64 -8.61 -6.88 -5.00
C ARG A 64 -7.79 -6.48 -3.78
N TYR A 65 -6.65 -5.86 -3.99
CA TYR A 65 -5.66 -5.62 -2.95
C TYR A 65 -5.73 -4.22 -2.34
N VAL A 66 -6.31 -3.24 -3.05
CA VAL A 66 -6.53 -1.88 -2.56
C VAL A 66 -7.98 -1.42 -2.72
N TRP A 67 -8.92 -2.36 -2.64
CA TRP A 67 -10.36 -2.10 -2.69
C TRP A 67 -10.80 -1.11 -1.60
N ASP A 68 -10.17 -1.19 -0.43
CA ASP A 68 -10.44 -0.37 0.74
C ASP A 68 -10.11 1.11 0.47
N MET A 69 -9.00 1.35 -0.22
CA MET A 69 -8.60 2.66 -0.72
C MET A 69 -9.63 3.23 -1.68
N GLU A 70 -10.01 2.47 -2.72
CA GLU A 70 -11.01 2.91 -3.69
C GLU A 70 -12.36 3.21 -3.03
N PHE A 71 -12.81 2.33 -2.14
CA PHE A 71 -14.08 2.47 -1.43
C PHE A 71 -14.11 3.73 -0.55
N CYS A 72 -13.00 4.04 0.13
CA CYS A 72 -12.85 5.30 0.88
C CYS A 72 -12.90 6.53 -0.02
N TRP A 73 -12.33 6.47 -1.23
CA TRP A 73 -12.33 7.60 -2.16
C TRP A 73 -13.73 7.85 -2.74
N LYS A 74 -14.44 6.79 -3.16
CA LYS A 74 -15.86 6.86 -3.55
C LYS A 74 -16.72 7.49 -2.46
N ALA A 75 -16.49 7.12 -1.21
CA ALA A 75 -17.20 7.70 -0.06
C ALA A 75 -16.99 9.23 0.04
N GLN A 76 -15.74 9.67 -0.09
CA GLN A 76 -15.38 11.09 -0.05
C GLN A 76 -15.96 11.88 -1.23
N ASP A 77 -16.03 11.29 -2.42
CA ASP A 77 -16.68 11.92 -3.58
C ASP A 77 -18.18 12.14 -3.37
N LEU A 78 -18.83 11.34 -2.53
CA LEU A 78 -20.23 11.53 -2.11
C LEU A 78 -20.38 12.35 -0.82
N GLY A 79 -19.32 13.04 -0.38
CA GLY A 79 -19.31 13.89 0.81
C GLY A 79 -19.35 13.12 2.14
N ILE A 80 -19.08 11.81 2.14
CA ILE A 80 -19.05 11.00 3.36
C ILE A 80 -17.69 11.19 4.03
N ALA A 81 -17.70 11.77 5.23
CA ALA A 81 -16.49 12.03 6.00
C ALA A 81 -15.81 10.73 6.49
N MET A 82 -14.49 10.76 6.56
CA MET A 82 -13.64 9.74 7.18
C MET A 82 -13.19 10.24 8.55
N VAL A 83 -13.45 9.47 9.60
CA VAL A 83 -13.07 9.81 10.98
C VAL A 83 -12.05 8.80 11.48
N PHE A 84 -10.95 9.31 12.04
CA PHE A 84 -9.94 8.50 12.71
C PHE A 84 -10.21 8.46 14.21
N VAL A 85 -10.17 7.26 14.81
CA VAL A 85 -10.39 7.03 16.25
C VAL A 85 -9.19 6.25 16.79
N PRO A 86 -8.19 6.91 17.42
CA PRO A 86 -6.97 6.26 17.87
C PRO A 86 -7.22 5.15 18.90
N GLU A 87 -8.29 5.25 19.68
CA GLU A 87 -8.69 4.26 20.68
C GLU A 87 -9.17 2.95 20.07
N MET A 88 -9.61 2.97 18.79
CA MET A 88 -9.94 1.77 18.03
C MET A 88 -8.65 1.13 17.48
N ALA A 89 -7.78 0.68 18.38
CA ALA A 89 -6.50 0.10 17.98
C ALA A 89 -6.62 -1.41 17.70
N ILE A 90 -6.03 -1.85 16.60
CA ILE A 90 -5.79 -3.28 16.35
C ILE A 90 -4.32 -3.54 16.07
N GLN A 91 -3.88 -4.75 16.41
CA GLN A 91 -2.52 -5.21 16.13
C GLN A 91 -2.47 -5.91 14.77
N TYR A 92 -1.68 -5.36 13.85
CA TYR A 92 -1.52 -5.87 12.50
C TYR A 92 -0.28 -6.74 12.37
N ARG A 93 -0.46 -7.97 11.87
CA ARG A 93 0.62 -8.93 11.64
C ARG A 93 1.24 -8.75 10.25
N LEU A 94 2.53 -8.44 10.22
CA LEU A 94 3.34 -8.31 9.02
C LEU A 94 3.79 -9.69 8.49
N PRO A 95 3.99 -9.84 7.17
CA PRO A 95 4.51 -11.07 6.59
C PRO A 95 5.89 -11.41 7.12
N THR A 96 6.10 -12.67 7.51
CA THR A 96 7.37 -13.17 8.07
C THR A 96 8.38 -13.59 7.00
N LYS A 97 7.91 -13.89 5.78
CA LYS A 97 8.74 -14.37 4.65
C LYS A 97 9.05 -13.22 3.68
N LEU A 98 10.33 -13.02 3.36
CA LEU A 98 10.81 -11.98 2.44
C LEU A 98 10.11 -11.99 1.06
N PRO A 99 9.87 -13.14 0.39
CA PRO A 99 9.14 -13.14 -0.87
C PRO A 99 7.70 -12.65 -0.76
N LYS A 100 7.05 -12.86 0.40
CA LYS A 100 5.69 -12.37 0.65
C LYS A 100 5.65 -10.85 0.79
N ILE A 101 6.71 -10.23 1.34
CA ILE A 101 6.84 -8.78 1.44
C ILE A 101 6.87 -8.17 0.03
N TYR A 102 7.79 -8.66 -0.81
CA TYR A 102 7.91 -8.22 -2.22
C TYR A 102 6.59 -8.40 -2.98
N ASN A 103 5.99 -9.60 -2.93
CA ASN A 103 4.77 -9.88 -3.69
C ASN A 103 3.58 -9.02 -3.23
N ARG A 104 3.42 -8.82 -1.91
CA ARG A 104 2.34 -8.00 -1.35
C ARG A 104 2.39 -6.58 -1.88
N VAL A 105 3.51 -5.88 -1.69
CA VAL A 105 3.64 -4.48 -2.11
C VAL A 105 3.62 -4.33 -3.63
N ARG A 106 4.15 -5.32 -4.36
CA ARG A 106 4.05 -5.36 -5.83
C ARG A 106 2.58 -5.37 -6.27
N LEU A 107 1.76 -6.23 -5.69
CA LEU A 107 0.33 -6.32 -6.02
C LEU A 107 -0.43 -5.05 -5.64
N TRP A 108 -0.14 -4.46 -4.47
CA TRP A 108 -0.67 -3.15 -4.08
C TRP A 108 -0.29 -2.06 -5.10
N CYS A 109 0.96 -2.06 -5.54
CA CYS A 109 1.47 -1.06 -6.47
C CYS A 109 0.95 -1.22 -7.90
N ILE A 110 0.58 -2.43 -8.32
CA ILE A 110 -0.12 -2.66 -9.60
C ILE A 110 -1.48 -1.98 -9.58
N GLU A 111 -2.30 -2.28 -8.57
CA GLU A 111 -3.67 -1.75 -8.51
C GLU A 111 -3.71 -0.27 -8.14
N THR A 112 -2.79 0.24 -7.32
CA THR A 112 -2.73 1.70 -7.08
C THR A 112 -2.33 2.47 -8.34
N ALA A 113 -1.54 1.90 -9.25
CA ALA A 113 -1.28 2.51 -10.56
C ALA A 113 -2.54 2.49 -11.45
N GLU A 114 -3.39 1.47 -11.32
CA GLU A 114 -4.71 1.44 -11.96
C GLU A 114 -5.64 2.50 -11.38
N LEU A 115 -5.74 2.60 -10.06
CA LEU A 115 -6.48 3.66 -9.38
C LEU A 115 -6.01 5.05 -9.78
N GLN A 116 -4.70 5.26 -9.86
CA GLN A 116 -4.14 6.52 -10.35
C GLN A 116 -4.67 6.86 -11.75
N ARG A 117 -4.75 5.90 -12.66
CA ARG A 117 -5.32 6.13 -14.00
C ARG A 117 -6.81 6.45 -13.95
N ARG A 118 -7.58 5.73 -13.14
CA ARG A 118 -9.03 5.96 -13.00
C ARG A 118 -9.34 7.36 -12.47
N TYR A 119 -8.54 7.88 -11.54
CA TYR A 119 -8.82 9.15 -10.84
C TYR A 119 -8.02 10.37 -11.36
N GLN A 120 -6.88 10.18 -12.04
CA GLN A 120 -6.01 11.27 -12.53
C GLN A 120 -5.64 11.18 -14.01
N GLY A 121 -6.01 10.10 -14.71
CA GLY A 121 -5.60 9.87 -16.09
C GLY A 121 -4.21 9.23 -16.23
N ARG A 122 -3.73 9.13 -17.46
CA ARG A 122 -2.50 8.36 -17.78
C ARG A 122 -1.22 9.05 -17.30
N ASN A 123 -0.25 8.23 -16.91
CA ASN A 123 1.08 8.68 -16.52
C ASN A 123 1.84 9.33 -17.69
N SER A 124 2.55 10.43 -17.42
CA SER A 124 3.41 11.10 -18.40
C SER A 124 4.67 10.28 -18.70
N ALA A 125 5.29 10.52 -19.87
CA ALA A 125 6.55 9.86 -20.25
C ALA A 125 7.67 10.07 -19.21
N ILE A 126 7.73 11.25 -18.59
CA ILE A 126 8.70 11.57 -17.53
C ILE A 126 8.46 10.69 -16.29
N ALA A 127 7.20 10.46 -15.91
CA ALA A 127 6.86 9.59 -14.79
C ALA A 127 7.31 8.14 -15.05
N LEU A 128 7.15 7.65 -16.29
CA LEU A 128 7.63 6.33 -16.70
C LEU A 128 9.16 6.20 -16.61
N LEU A 129 9.89 7.21 -17.11
CA LEU A 129 11.36 7.22 -17.03
C LEU A 129 11.85 7.21 -15.58
N LYS A 130 11.22 7.99 -14.70
CA LYS A 130 11.52 7.96 -13.27
C LYS A 130 11.28 6.57 -12.69
N LEU A 131 10.13 5.96 -12.94
CA LEU A 131 9.81 4.60 -12.45
C LEU A 131 10.84 3.55 -12.90
N ASN A 132 11.31 3.62 -14.14
CA ASN A 132 12.37 2.74 -14.66
C ASN A 132 13.68 2.89 -13.89
N TYR A 133 14.13 4.14 -13.70
CA TYR A 133 15.33 4.42 -12.92
C TYR A 133 15.24 3.88 -11.50
N TRP A 134 14.12 4.11 -10.81
CA TRP A 134 13.89 3.59 -9.46
C TRP A 134 13.90 2.06 -9.42
N THR A 135 13.28 1.39 -10.41
CA THR A 135 13.27 -0.07 -10.51
C THR A 135 14.69 -0.63 -10.64
N LEU A 136 15.52 -0.04 -11.51
CA LEU A 136 16.93 -0.43 -11.65
C LEU A 136 17.73 -0.20 -10.37
N LYS A 137 17.61 1.00 -9.78
CA LYS A 137 18.28 1.37 -8.52
C LYS A 137 17.94 0.40 -7.38
N TYR A 138 16.66 0.11 -7.18
CA TYR A 138 16.22 -0.79 -6.11
C TYR A 138 16.49 -2.27 -6.40
N SER A 139 16.63 -2.66 -7.67
CA SER A 139 17.09 -4.01 -8.03
C SER A 139 18.54 -4.21 -7.60
N ALA A 140 19.41 -3.25 -7.93
CA ALA A 140 20.82 -3.26 -7.51
C ALA A 140 20.95 -3.22 -5.98
N LEU A 141 20.19 -2.35 -5.30
CA LEU A 141 20.18 -2.28 -3.84
C LEU A 141 19.69 -3.59 -3.19
N SER A 142 18.63 -4.19 -3.73
CA SER A 142 18.11 -5.46 -3.20
C SER A 142 19.13 -6.59 -3.37
N ALA A 143 19.82 -6.68 -4.51
CA ALA A 143 20.89 -7.65 -4.72
C ALA A 143 22.06 -7.43 -3.75
N PHE A 144 22.46 -6.18 -3.53
CA PHE A 144 23.49 -5.83 -2.55
C PHE A 144 23.08 -6.19 -1.11
N CYS A 145 21.85 -5.83 -0.70
CA CYS A 145 21.32 -6.18 0.62
C CYS A 145 21.21 -7.70 0.81
N TRP A 146 20.84 -8.44 -0.25
CA TRP A 146 20.76 -9.89 -0.20
C TRP A 146 22.15 -10.52 -0.01
N LEU A 147 23.15 -10.05 -0.76
CA LEU A 147 24.53 -10.48 -0.59
C LEU A 147 25.07 -10.16 0.81
N ARG A 148 24.79 -8.96 1.35
CA ARG A 148 25.18 -8.66 2.73
C ARG A 148 24.47 -9.55 3.73
N TYR A 149 23.17 -9.79 3.56
CA TYR A 149 22.40 -10.67 4.42
C TYR A 149 22.95 -12.11 4.43
N SER A 150 23.31 -12.66 3.27
CA SER A 150 23.93 -14.00 3.19
C SER A 150 25.32 -14.04 3.85
N MET A 151 26.02 -12.91 3.92
CA MET A 151 27.27 -12.74 4.67
C MET A 151 27.06 -12.27 6.13
N GLY A 152 25.87 -12.42 6.71
CA GLY A 152 25.58 -12.07 8.12
C GLY A 152 24.99 -10.68 8.36
N GLY A 153 24.42 -10.03 7.34
CA GLY A 153 23.79 -8.71 7.42
C GLY A 153 22.37 -8.68 8.00
N SER A 154 21.79 -7.48 8.13
CA SER A 154 20.45 -7.28 8.72
C SER A 154 19.30 -7.72 7.80
N LYS A 155 18.42 -8.57 8.33
CA LYS A 155 17.17 -9.01 7.69
C LYS A 155 16.21 -7.83 7.42
N ALA A 156 16.20 -6.83 8.30
CA ALA A 156 15.32 -5.66 8.19
C ALA A 156 15.64 -4.83 6.94
N LYS A 157 16.93 -4.55 6.70
CA LYS A 157 17.38 -3.82 5.50
C LYS A 157 17.04 -4.57 4.21
N LEU A 158 17.21 -5.89 4.19
CA LEU A 158 16.80 -6.70 3.04
C LEU A 158 15.28 -6.64 2.82
N ALA A 159 14.49 -6.72 3.89
CA ALA A 159 13.04 -6.59 3.81
C ALA A 159 12.58 -5.23 3.27
N GLN A 160 13.22 -4.14 3.71
CA GLN A 160 12.95 -2.78 3.22
C GLN A 160 13.27 -2.63 1.74
N SER A 161 14.45 -3.08 1.30
CA SER A 161 14.85 -3.04 -0.11
C SER A 161 13.89 -3.84 -1.00
N LEU A 162 13.47 -5.03 -0.56
CA LEU A 162 12.48 -5.83 -1.27
C LEU A 162 11.10 -5.17 -1.30
N HIS A 163 10.72 -4.44 -0.25
CA HIS A 163 9.48 -3.68 -0.23
C HIS A 163 9.50 -2.53 -1.27
N GLU A 164 10.58 -1.76 -1.30
CA GLU A 164 10.75 -0.66 -2.25
C GLU A 164 10.84 -1.15 -3.70
N LEU A 165 11.60 -2.23 -3.93
CA LEU A 165 11.71 -2.88 -5.23
C LEU A 165 10.35 -3.40 -5.71
N GLY A 166 9.64 -4.14 -4.85
CA GLY A 166 8.30 -4.64 -5.16
C GLY A 166 7.36 -3.51 -5.53
N GLY A 167 7.40 -2.39 -4.81
CA GLY A 167 6.59 -1.23 -5.14
C GLY A 167 6.93 -0.60 -6.49
N CYS A 168 8.21 -0.51 -6.84
CA CYS A 168 8.64 0.03 -8.14
C CYS A 168 8.23 -0.89 -9.30
N VAL A 169 8.51 -2.20 -9.18
CA VAL A 169 8.10 -3.19 -10.17
C VAL A 169 6.58 -3.21 -10.32
N GLY A 170 5.84 -3.15 -9.20
CA GLY A 170 4.40 -3.14 -9.20
C GLY A 170 3.83 -1.92 -9.94
N ARG A 171 4.32 -0.71 -9.66
CA ARG A 171 3.90 0.51 -10.36
C ARG A 171 4.25 0.47 -11.85
N PHE A 172 5.45 0.00 -12.18
CA PHE A 172 5.87 -0.18 -13.56
C PHE A 172 4.90 -1.11 -14.30
N GLN A 173 4.69 -2.32 -13.80
CA GLN A 173 3.76 -3.29 -14.38
C GLN A 173 2.34 -2.74 -14.44
N GLY A 174 1.86 -2.16 -13.35
CA GLY A 174 0.54 -1.56 -13.27
C GLY A 174 0.34 -0.47 -14.31
N THR A 175 1.39 0.24 -14.75
CA THR A 175 1.30 1.25 -15.80
C THR A 175 1.13 0.65 -17.21
N PHE A 176 1.68 -0.53 -17.48
CA PHE A 176 1.59 -1.22 -18.78
C PHE A 176 0.49 -2.27 -18.83
N TYR A 177 -0.03 -2.73 -17.68
CA TYR A 177 -1.17 -3.62 -17.63
C TYR A 177 -2.41 -2.88 -18.17
N LEU A 178 -2.66 -3.11 -19.46
CA LEU A 178 -3.94 -2.92 -20.12
C LEU A 178 -4.96 -3.70 -19.31
N SER A 179 -5.98 -3.01 -18.82
CA SER A 179 -7.19 -3.60 -18.26
C SER A 179 -7.61 -4.78 -19.12
N ARG A 180 -7.70 -5.97 -18.52
CA ARG A 180 -8.47 -7.07 -19.12
C ARG A 180 -9.89 -6.52 -19.27
N VAL A 181 -10.27 -6.26 -20.52
CA VAL A 181 -11.67 -6.09 -20.94
C VAL A 181 -12.35 -7.44 -20.80
#